data_AF-A0A8C0QIZ8-F1
#
_entry.id   AF-A0A8C0QIZ8-F1
#
_cell.length_a   1.000
_cell.length_b   1.000
_cell.length_c   1.000
_cell.angle_alpha   90.00
_cell.angle_beta   90.00
_cell.angle_gamma   90.00
#
_symmetry.space_group_name_H-M   'P 1'
#
loop_
_entity.id
_entity.type
_entity.pdbx_description
1 polymer ?
#
loop_
_entity_poly.entity_id
_entity_poly.type
_entity_poly.pdbx_seq_one_letter_code
_entity_poly.pdbx_strand_id
1 'polypeptide(L)'
;ITSYDTKLDQLLHLMVKEWQMELPKLVISVHGGIQNFKLPSKVKQIFSKGLVKAAETTGAWIITEGINSGASRHVGDALKAHASQYLRKICAIGIPPWGIIENQRDLIGKDVVCLYQTLSNPLSKLSTLNSMHSHFILADDGTVGKYGNEMKLRRNLEKYLNLQKIHTSENNFFSLKMITLLLVTGCVWFETGMGQGVPVVGLVVEGGPNVILMVWEYVRDTPAVPVVVCEGTGRAADLLAFIHKHTADTG
;
A
#
# COMPACT_ATOMS: atom_id res chain seq x y z
N ILE A 1 6.49 -8.74 -15.84
CA ILE A 1 6.01 -7.48 -16.47
C ILE A 1 4.59 -7.75 -16.93
N THR A 2 3.65 -6.84 -16.68
CA THR A 2 2.24 -7.03 -17.04
C THR A 2 1.69 -5.74 -17.66
N SER A 3 0.79 -5.86 -18.63
CA SER A 3 0.12 -4.67 -19.18
C SER A 3 -0.72 -4.00 -18.08
N TYR A 4 -0.78 -2.68 -18.07
CA TYR A 4 -1.53 -1.90 -17.07
C TYR A 4 -3.04 -2.18 -17.09
N ASP A 5 -3.57 -2.74 -18.18
CA ASP A 5 -4.97 -3.10 -18.40
C ASP A 5 -5.24 -4.62 -18.27
N THR A 6 -4.28 -5.39 -17.75
CA THR A 6 -4.43 -6.83 -17.49
C THR A 6 -5.66 -7.12 -16.63
N LYS A 7 -6.35 -8.22 -16.95
CA LYS A 7 -7.53 -8.65 -16.20
C LYS A 7 -7.17 -9.01 -14.75
N LEU A 8 -7.97 -8.51 -13.82
CA LEU A 8 -7.67 -8.55 -12.38
C LEU A 8 -7.82 -9.95 -11.78
N ASP A 9 -8.67 -10.80 -12.37
CA ASP A 9 -8.83 -12.20 -12.02
C ASP A 9 -7.53 -12.99 -12.28
N GLN A 10 -6.90 -12.76 -13.43
CA GLN A 10 -5.61 -13.35 -13.78
C GLN A 10 -4.50 -12.83 -12.87
N LEU A 11 -4.49 -11.53 -12.56
CA LEU A 11 -3.50 -10.94 -11.67
C LEU A 11 -3.62 -11.48 -10.25
N LEU A 12 -4.84 -11.58 -9.70
CA LEU A 12 -5.05 -12.16 -8.37
C LEU A 12 -4.72 -13.66 -8.36
N HIS A 13 -5.04 -14.38 -9.43
CA HIS A 13 -4.67 -15.79 -9.58
C HIS A 13 -3.15 -15.97 -9.53
N LEU A 14 -2.39 -15.15 -10.25
CA LEU A 14 -0.93 -15.14 -10.19
C LEU A 14 -0.44 -14.94 -8.75
N MET A 15 -0.97 -13.95 -8.04
CA MET A 15 -0.53 -13.63 -6.68
C MET A 15 -0.85 -14.76 -5.68
N VAL A 16 -2.07 -15.29 -5.70
CA VAL A 16 -2.52 -16.25 -4.68
C VAL A 16 -2.15 -17.69 -5.02
N LYS A 17 -2.16 -18.08 -6.30
CA LYS A 17 -1.93 -19.46 -6.74
C LYS A 17 -0.48 -19.71 -7.13
N GLU A 18 0.07 -18.89 -8.02
CA GLU A 18 1.42 -19.09 -8.53
C GLU A 18 2.50 -18.60 -7.55
N TRP A 19 2.30 -17.40 -6.98
CA TRP A 19 3.22 -16.84 -5.97
C TRP A 19 2.94 -17.37 -4.56
N GLN A 20 1.90 -18.19 -4.40
CA GLN A 20 1.49 -18.81 -3.13
C GLN A 20 1.30 -17.79 -1.99
N MET A 21 0.84 -16.58 -2.33
CA MET A 21 0.55 -15.56 -1.31
C MET A 21 -0.76 -15.87 -0.60
N GLU A 22 -0.73 -15.77 0.73
CA GLU A 22 -1.96 -15.79 1.53
C GLU A 22 -2.80 -14.55 1.21
N LEU A 23 -4.10 -14.76 0.97
CA LEU A 23 -5.06 -13.67 0.78
C LEU A 23 -5.07 -12.79 2.05
N PRO A 24 -4.93 -11.46 1.92
CA PRO A 24 -4.78 -10.60 3.08
C PRO A 24 -6.12 -10.40 3.77
N LYS A 25 -6.07 -10.13 5.08
CA LYS A 25 -7.24 -9.70 5.85
C LYS A 25 -7.48 -8.19 5.78
N LEU A 26 -6.50 -7.44 5.27
CA LEU A 26 -6.50 -5.99 5.13
C LEU A 26 -5.47 -5.59 4.06
N VAL A 27 -5.77 -4.55 3.29
CA VAL A 27 -4.79 -3.87 2.43
C VAL A 27 -4.49 -2.48 2.98
N ILE A 28 -3.22 -2.21 3.21
CA ILE A 28 -2.71 -0.87 3.53
C ILE A 28 -2.08 -0.31 2.26
N SER A 29 -2.77 0.60 1.59
CA SER A 29 -2.28 1.26 0.39
C SER A 29 -1.59 2.57 0.76
N VAL A 30 -0.26 2.62 0.66
CA VAL A 30 0.54 3.78 1.09
C VAL A 30 0.79 4.70 -0.09
N HIS A 31 0.45 5.97 0.07
CA HIS A 31 0.59 7.02 -0.94
C HIS A 31 1.40 8.17 -0.40
N GLY A 32 2.13 8.87 -1.28
CA GLY A 32 2.90 10.02 -0.86
C GLY A 32 3.72 10.64 -1.99
N GLY A 33 4.74 11.40 -1.62
CA GLY A 33 5.68 11.95 -2.59
C GLY A 33 6.52 10.86 -3.24
N ILE A 34 6.72 10.99 -4.56
CA ILE A 34 7.63 10.16 -5.35
C ILE A 34 9.09 10.62 -5.14
N GLN A 35 9.30 11.92 -4.95
CA GLN A 35 10.61 12.50 -4.69
C GLN A 35 11.06 12.25 -3.24
N ASN A 36 12.38 12.16 -3.02
CA ASN A 36 12.92 11.98 -1.67
C ASN A 36 12.60 13.18 -0.78
N PHE A 37 12.02 12.90 0.39
CA PHE A 37 11.80 13.86 1.46
C PHE A 37 12.30 13.29 2.79
N LYS A 38 12.61 14.16 3.75
CA LYS A 38 13.10 13.78 5.06
C LYS A 38 11.97 13.91 6.09
N LEU A 39 11.65 12.79 6.74
CA LEU A 39 10.74 12.80 7.89
C LEU A 39 11.48 13.27 9.16
N PRO A 40 10.86 14.11 10.00
CA PRO A 40 11.36 14.38 11.35
C PRO A 40 11.55 13.06 12.12
N SER A 41 12.60 12.95 12.95
CA SER A 41 12.97 11.67 13.60
C SER A 41 11.83 11.04 14.39
N LYS A 42 11.06 11.86 15.13
CA LYS A 42 9.89 11.41 15.89
C LYS A 42 8.78 10.88 14.97
N VAL A 43 8.48 11.59 13.88
CA VAL A 43 7.47 11.19 12.89
C VAL A 43 7.90 9.90 12.18
N LYS A 44 9.18 9.79 11.80
CA LYS A 44 9.75 8.57 11.20
C LYS A 44 9.55 7.36 12.12
N GLN A 45 9.88 7.48 13.41
CA GLN A 45 9.73 6.40 14.38
C GLN A 45 8.27 5.96 14.55
N ILE A 46 7.35 6.92 14.67
CA ILE A 46 5.91 6.64 14.82
C ILE A 46 5.36 5.97 13.56
N PHE A 47 5.67 6.52 12.39
CA PHE A 47 5.27 5.97 11.10
C PHE A 47 5.77 4.52 10.94
N SER A 48 7.08 4.28 11.12
CA SER A 48 7.66 2.95 10.93
C SER A 48 7.08 1.93 11.91
N LYS A 49 6.99 2.27 13.21
CA LYS A 49 6.44 1.36 14.22
C LYS A 49 4.96 1.08 14.00
N GLY A 50 4.17 2.11 13.68
CA GLY A 50 2.74 1.99 13.43
C GLY A 50 2.42 1.11 12.22
N LEU A 51 3.08 1.37 11.09
CA LEU A 51 2.89 0.62 9.84
C LEU A 51 3.23 -0.86 10.03
N VAL A 52 4.42 -1.15 10.56
CA VAL A 52 4.89 -2.52 10.80
C VAL A 52 3.95 -3.23 11.76
N LYS A 53 3.58 -2.59 12.87
CA LYS A 53 2.71 -3.21 13.88
C LYS A 53 1.33 -3.52 13.31
N ALA A 54 0.75 -2.60 12.54
CA ALA A 54 -0.54 -2.81 11.89
C ALA A 54 -0.47 -4.00 10.94
N ALA A 55 0.50 -4.01 10.02
CA ALA A 55 0.63 -5.07 9.01
C ALA A 55 0.86 -6.46 9.63
N GLU A 56 1.73 -6.55 10.64
CA GLU A 56 2.02 -7.81 11.34
C GLU A 56 0.80 -8.34 12.12
N THR A 57 0.08 -7.44 12.79
CA THR A 57 -1.05 -7.84 13.66
C THR A 57 -2.24 -8.33 12.85
N THR A 58 -2.50 -7.72 11.69
CA THR A 58 -3.65 -8.06 10.85
C THR A 58 -3.31 -9.10 9.78
N GLY A 59 -2.04 -9.30 9.44
CA GLY A 59 -1.66 -10.01 8.21
C GLY A 59 -2.04 -9.20 6.98
N ALA A 60 -1.77 -7.89 7.00
CA ALA A 60 -2.09 -7.02 5.87
C ALA A 60 -1.06 -7.15 4.74
N TRP A 61 -1.53 -6.93 3.51
CA TRP A 61 -0.65 -6.54 2.42
C TRP A 61 -0.38 -5.03 2.48
N ILE A 62 0.87 -4.64 2.26
CA ILE A 62 1.26 -3.24 2.06
C ILE A 62 1.46 -3.04 0.56
N ILE A 63 0.69 -2.15 -0.05
CA ILE A 63 0.85 -1.79 -1.47
C ILE A 63 1.47 -0.39 -1.55
N THR A 64 2.53 -0.25 -2.35
CA THR A 64 3.16 1.04 -2.68
C THR A 64 3.59 1.05 -4.15
N GLU A 65 4.18 2.14 -4.61
CA GLU A 65 4.84 2.24 -5.91
C GLU A 65 6.07 1.31 -6.04
N GLY A 66 6.66 0.83 -4.95
CA GLY A 66 7.80 -0.11 -4.98
C GLY A 66 9.14 0.49 -5.36
N ILE A 67 9.23 1.80 -5.59
CA ILE A 67 10.49 2.47 -5.93
C ILE A 67 11.30 2.85 -4.68
N ASN A 68 12.61 3.00 -4.84
CA ASN A 68 13.55 3.35 -3.77
C ASN A 68 13.68 4.87 -3.55
N SER A 69 12.56 5.60 -3.67
CA SER A 69 12.47 7.03 -3.39
C SER A 69 11.17 7.37 -2.66
N GLY A 70 11.13 8.56 -2.07
CA GLY A 70 9.91 9.14 -1.51
C GLY A 70 9.22 8.28 -0.45
N ALA A 71 7.90 8.20 -0.49
CA ALA A 71 7.09 7.47 0.49
C ALA A 71 7.40 5.96 0.48
N SER A 72 7.56 5.37 -0.70
CA SER A 72 7.91 3.96 -0.86
C SER A 72 9.27 3.63 -0.21
N ARG A 73 10.24 4.56 -0.26
CA ARG A 73 11.51 4.41 0.47
C ARG A 73 11.32 4.38 1.98
N HIS A 74 10.49 5.26 2.55
CA HIS A 74 10.21 5.25 4.00
C HIS A 74 9.52 3.98 4.47
N VAL A 75 8.65 3.39 3.61
CA VAL A 75 8.08 2.05 3.86
C VAL A 75 9.18 1.00 3.88
N GLY A 76 10.08 0.98 2.89
CA GLY A 76 11.21 0.06 2.87
C GLY A 76 12.12 0.18 4.09
N ASP A 77 12.46 1.40 4.51
CA ASP A 77 13.22 1.67 5.74
C ASP A 77 12.54 1.07 6.99
N ALA A 78 11.21 1.20 7.09
CA ALA A 78 10.43 0.64 8.20
C ALA A 78 10.50 -0.90 8.22
N LEU A 79 10.36 -1.52 7.05
CA LEU A 79 10.45 -2.98 6.88
C LEU A 79 11.87 -3.49 7.17
N LYS A 80 12.90 -2.74 6.76
CA LYS A 80 14.31 -3.09 7.03
C LYS A 80 14.63 -3.10 8.51
N ALA A 81 14.13 -2.11 9.26
CA ALA A 81 14.30 -2.04 10.70
C ALA A 81 13.58 -3.19 11.43
N HIS A 82 12.50 -3.73 10.86
CA HIS A 82 11.73 -4.86 11.40
C HIS A 82 12.33 -6.23 11.04
N ALA A 83 12.91 -6.38 9.86
CA ALA A 83 13.41 -7.66 9.34
C ALA A 83 14.47 -8.33 10.24
N SER A 84 15.16 -7.57 11.09
CA SER A 84 16.12 -8.10 12.06
C SER A 84 15.50 -8.68 13.33
N GLN A 85 14.20 -8.48 13.57
CA GLN A 85 13.57 -8.73 14.87
C GLN A 85 12.48 -9.82 14.87
N TYR A 86 11.87 -10.18 13.73
CA TYR A 86 10.70 -11.06 13.70
C TYR A 86 10.71 -12.07 12.54
N LEU A 87 10.17 -13.28 12.79
CA LEU A 87 10.12 -14.40 11.83
C LEU A 87 9.00 -14.29 10.79
N ARG A 88 8.01 -13.42 10.99
CA ARG A 88 6.88 -13.26 10.04
C ARG A 88 7.24 -12.24 8.95
N LYS A 89 7.28 -12.71 7.70
CA LYS A 89 7.54 -11.85 6.54
C LYS A 89 6.30 -11.03 6.20
N ILE A 90 6.36 -9.71 6.41
CA ILE A 90 5.33 -8.78 5.95
C ILE A 90 5.30 -8.79 4.42
N CYS A 91 4.11 -8.90 3.83
CA CYS A 91 3.94 -8.84 2.38
C CYS A 91 3.86 -7.37 1.91
N ALA A 92 4.95 -6.89 1.32
CA ALA A 92 5.03 -5.59 0.67
C ALA A 92 5.08 -5.78 -0.85
N ILE A 93 4.14 -5.15 -1.56
CA ILE A 93 3.94 -5.26 -3.01
C ILE A 93 4.21 -3.89 -3.63
N GLY A 94 5.17 -3.85 -4.55
CA GLY A 94 5.46 -2.67 -5.36
C GLY A 94 4.76 -2.73 -6.71
N ILE A 95 4.05 -1.67 -7.09
CA ILE A 95 3.42 -1.53 -8.41
C ILE A 95 3.98 -0.28 -9.12
N PRO A 96 5.23 -0.31 -9.60
CA PRO A 96 5.79 0.80 -10.36
C PRO A 96 5.40 0.73 -11.85
N PRO A 97 5.44 1.87 -12.57
CA PRO A 97 5.50 1.85 -14.02
C PRO A 97 6.76 1.11 -14.48
N TRP A 98 6.65 0.24 -15.48
CA TRP A 98 7.81 -0.43 -16.07
C TRP A 98 8.80 0.60 -16.63
N GLY A 99 8.29 1.58 -17.39
CA GLY A 99 9.09 2.57 -18.11
C GLY A 99 9.94 3.53 -17.26
N ILE A 100 9.75 3.57 -15.93
CA ILE A 100 10.55 4.40 -15.02
C ILE A 100 11.63 3.61 -14.29
N ILE A 101 11.67 2.29 -14.42
CA ILE A 101 12.64 1.45 -13.71
C ILE A 101 14.02 1.61 -14.35
N GLU A 102 15.03 1.85 -13.52
CA GLU A 102 16.43 1.85 -13.95
C GLU A 102 16.92 0.42 -14.18
N ASN A 103 17.78 0.19 -15.18
CA ASN A 103 18.32 -1.13 -15.54
C ASN A 103 17.26 -2.21 -15.86
N GLN A 104 16.15 -1.81 -16.50
CA GLN A 104 15.07 -2.72 -16.93
C GLN A 104 15.56 -3.98 -17.67
N ARG A 105 16.62 -3.86 -18.48
CA ARG A 105 17.16 -4.99 -19.26
C ARG A 105 17.60 -6.16 -18.37
N ASP A 106 18.07 -5.87 -17.15
CA ASP A 106 18.52 -6.89 -16.20
C ASP A 106 17.36 -7.73 -15.67
N LEU A 107 16.13 -7.20 -15.75
CA LEU A 107 14.88 -7.86 -15.32
C LEU A 107 14.21 -8.66 -16.45
N ILE A 108 14.77 -8.66 -17.66
CA ILE A 108 14.22 -9.40 -18.79
C ILE A 108 14.81 -10.80 -18.81
N GLY A 109 13.95 -11.79 -18.55
CA GLY A 109 14.29 -13.20 -18.61
C GLY A 109 13.04 -14.04 -18.56
N LYS A 110 13.02 -15.13 -19.34
CA LYS A 110 11.95 -16.13 -19.30
C LYS A 110 12.47 -17.34 -18.55
N ASP A 111 11.77 -17.73 -17.48
CA ASP A 111 12.07 -18.91 -16.65
C ASP A 111 13.51 -18.92 -16.11
N VAL A 112 14.07 -17.73 -15.83
CA VAL A 112 15.43 -17.54 -15.31
C VAL A 112 15.44 -16.59 -14.12
N VAL A 113 16.45 -16.75 -13.25
CA VAL A 113 16.73 -15.78 -12.18
C VAL A 113 17.51 -14.61 -12.76
N CYS A 114 16.90 -13.43 -12.69
CA CYS A 114 17.49 -12.17 -13.10
C CYS A 114 18.18 -11.49 -11.91
N LEU A 115 19.45 -11.12 -12.06
CA LEU A 115 20.17 -10.32 -11.06
C LEU A 115 19.92 -8.84 -11.33
N TYR A 116 19.26 -8.17 -10.39
CA TYR A 116 18.96 -6.75 -10.47
C TYR A 116 19.81 -5.94 -9.49
N GLN A 117 20.45 -4.87 -9.98
CA GLN A 117 21.23 -3.97 -9.15
C GLN A 117 20.45 -2.69 -8.83
N THR A 118 20.28 -2.40 -7.55
CA THR A 118 19.58 -1.21 -7.05
C THR A 118 20.46 0.05 -7.03
N LEU A 119 21.52 0.10 -7.84
CA LEU A 119 22.44 1.24 -7.91
C LEU A 119 21.74 2.38 -8.65
N SER A 120 21.48 3.47 -7.93
CA SER A 120 20.93 4.69 -8.52
C SER A 120 22.01 5.40 -9.31
N ASN A 121 21.70 5.79 -10.55
CA ASN A 121 22.51 6.70 -11.33
C ASN A 121 22.11 8.17 -11.01
N PRO A 122 23.01 9.00 -10.45
CA PRO A 122 22.70 10.39 -10.10
C PRO A 122 22.29 11.27 -11.29
N LEU A 123 22.63 10.87 -12.51
CA LEU A 123 22.30 11.59 -13.74
C LEU A 123 20.99 11.12 -14.38
N SER A 124 20.44 10.01 -13.88
CA SER A 124 19.21 9.40 -14.40
C SER A 124 17.98 10.02 -13.75
N LYS A 125 16.92 10.19 -14.53
CA LYS A 125 15.59 10.56 -14.02
C LYS A 125 14.75 9.33 -13.67
N LEU A 126 15.29 8.13 -13.88
CA LEU A 126 14.65 6.86 -13.57
C LEU A 126 14.80 6.54 -12.08
N SER A 127 14.11 5.50 -11.63
CA SER A 127 14.13 5.07 -10.22
C SER A 127 14.47 3.58 -10.13
N THR A 128 15.17 3.21 -9.06
CA THR A 128 15.45 1.79 -8.77
C THR A 128 14.33 1.18 -7.95
N LEU A 129 14.17 -0.15 -8.07
CA LEU A 129 13.25 -0.91 -7.20
C LEU A 129 13.76 -0.89 -5.75
N ASN A 130 12.84 -0.90 -4.79
CA ASN A 130 13.17 -0.96 -3.37
C ASN A 130 13.38 -2.41 -2.92
N SER A 131 14.59 -2.76 -2.52
CA SER A 131 14.95 -4.14 -2.14
C SER A 131 14.23 -4.70 -0.91
N MET A 132 13.49 -3.87 -0.17
CA MET A 132 12.71 -4.30 0.98
C MET A 132 11.28 -4.71 0.64
N HIS A 133 10.85 -4.52 -0.61
CA HIS A 133 9.59 -5.06 -1.10
C HIS A 133 9.72 -6.53 -1.45
N SER A 134 8.69 -7.30 -1.13
CA SER A 134 8.67 -8.75 -1.31
C SER A 134 8.25 -9.19 -2.71
N HIS A 135 7.40 -8.41 -3.37
CA HIS A 135 6.83 -8.72 -4.68
C HIS A 135 6.72 -7.45 -5.51
N PHE A 136 6.77 -7.61 -6.84
CA PHE A 136 6.66 -6.51 -7.80
C PHE A 136 5.72 -6.85 -8.94
N ILE A 137 4.82 -5.93 -9.25
CA ILE A 137 3.99 -5.94 -10.44
C ILE A 137 4.42 -4.75 -11.30
N LEU A 138 5.30 -5.00 -12.27
CA LEU A 138 5.80 -3.97 -13.17
C LEU A 138 4.75 -3.67 -14.23
N ALA A 139 4.08 -2.51 -14.10
CA ALA A 139 2.96 -2.09 -14.94
C ALA A 139 3.48 -1.43 -16.23
N ASP A 140 3.32 -2.11 -17.35
CA ASP A 140 3.74 -1.62 -18.66
C ASP A 140 2.57 -0.98 -19.40
N ASP A 141 2.79 0.23 -19.89
CA ASP A 141 1.87 1.00 -20.72
C ASP A 141 2.51 1.40 -22.07
N GLY A 142 3.69 0.85 -22.38
CA GLY A 142 4.47 1.16 -23.57
C GLY A 142 5.20 2.51 -23.52
N THR A 143 5.08 3.28 -22.44
CA THR A 143 5.77 4.57 -22.29
C THR A 143 7.10 4.43 -21.56
N VAL A 144 7.98 5.42 -21.75
CA VAL A 144 9.28 5.49 -21.07
C VAL A 144 9.31 6.76 -20.22
N GLY A 145 9.73 6.63 -18.96
CA GLY A 145 9.91 7.76 -18.05
C GLY A 145 8.63 8.44 -17.57
N LYS A 146 7.45 7.83 -17.77
CA LYS A 146 6.16 8.41 -17.37
C LYS A 146 5.50 7.65 -16.21
N TYR A 147 4.76 8.41 -15.41
CA TYR A 147 3.88 7.94 -14.35
C TYR A 147 2.42 8.17 -14.75
N GLY A 148 1.49 7.43 -14.14
CA GLY A 148 0.05 7.65 -14.19
C GLY A 148 -0.78 6.37 -14.35
N ASN A 149 -0.41 5.49 -15.28
CA ASN A 149 -1.22 4.31 -15.62
C ASN A 149 -1.09 3.16 -14.61
N GLU A 150 0.04 3.05 -13.91
CA GLU A 150 0.23 2.15 -12.78
C GLU A 150 -0.79 2.41 -11.67
N MET A 151 -1.19 3.69 -11.49
CA MET A 151 -2.16 4.05 -10.47
C MET A 151 -3.53 3.47 -10.78
N LYS A 152 -3.92 3.45 -12.06
CA LYS A 152 -5.16 2.80 -12.51
C LYS A 152 -5.15 1.30 -12.21
N LEU A 153 -4.05 0.60 -12.51
CA LEU A 153 -3.91 -0.83 -12.20
C LEU A 153 -4.02 -1.08 -10.69
N ARG A 154 -3.31 -0.27 -9.88
CA ARG A 154 -3.32 -0.39 -8.42
C ARG A 154 -4.70 -0.12 -7.82
N ARG A 155 -5.42 0.93 -8.25
CA ARG A 155 -6.81 1.19 -7.81
C ARG A 155 -7.75 0.06 -8.19
N ASN A 156 -7.62 -0.47 -9.40
CA ASN A 156 -8.44 -1.57 -9.87
C ASN A 156 -8.18 -2.84 -9.04
N LEU A 157 -6.93 -3.15 -8.74
CA LEU A 157 -6.57 -4.27 -7.87
C LEU A 157 -7.14 -4.09 -6.45
N GLU A 158 -7.02 -2.90 -5.86
CA GLU A 158 -7.60 -2.58 -4.54
C GLU A 158 -9.12 -2.79 -4.53
N LYS A 159 -9.83 -2.28 -5.54
CA LYS A 159 -11.28 -2.50 -5.68
C LYS A 159 -11.62 -3.98 -5.85
N TYR A 160 -10.85 -4.70 -6.65
CA TYR A 160 -11.07 -6.12 -6.89
C TYR A 160 -10.85 -6.97 -5.62
N LEU A 161 -9.85 -6.62 -4.80
CA LEU A 161 -9.61 -7.24 -3.49
C LEU A 161 -10.77 -7.00 -2.52
N ASN A 162 -11.33 -5.79 -2.52
CA ASN A 162 -12.52 -5.45 -1.71
C ASN A 162 -13.75 -6.30 -2.06
N LEU A 163 -13.82 -6.82 -3.29
CA LEU A 163 -14.89 -7.74 -3.71
C LEU A 163 -14.63 -9.22 -3.35
N GLN A 164 -13.40 -9.58 -2.97
CA GLN A 164 -13.05 -10.97 -2.68
C GLN A 164 -13.60 -11.39 -1.32
N LYS A 165 -14.46 -12.41 -1.29
CA LYS A 165 -14.99 -12.95 -0.04
C LYS A 165 -13.87 -13.52 0.81
N ILE A 166 -13.78 -13.05 2.06
CA ILE A 166 -12.90 -13.67 3.06
C ILE A 166 -13.58 -14.99 3.48
N HIS A 167 -13.06 -16.13 3.01
CA HIS A 167 -13.45 -17.43 3.56
C HIS A 167 -12.93 -17.54 4.98
N THR A 168 -13.77 -17.16 5.95
CA THR A 168 -13.49 -17.39 7.36
C THR A 168 -13.78 -18.87 7.61
N SER A 169 -12.74 -19.70 7.76
CA SER A 169 -12.93 -21.04 8.32
C SER A 169 -13.48 -20.87 9.74
N GLU A 170 -14.62 -21.51 10.00
CA GLU A 170 -15.31 -21.52 11.29
C GLU A 170 -14.34 -21.97 12.39
N ASN A 171 -13.74 -21.01 13.09
CA ASN A 171 -13.12 -21.23 14.38
C ASN A 171 -13.91 -20.41 15.39
N ASN A 172 -14.65 -21.12 16.23
CA ASN A 172 -15.58 -20.69 17.28
C ASN A 172 -14.98 -19.79 18.39
N PHE A 173 -13.92 -19.04 18.10
CA PHE A 173 -13.23 -18.17 19.05
C PHE A 173 -13.62 -16.69 18.92
N PHE A 174 -14.17 -16.27 17.78
CA PHE A 174 -14.54 -14.87 17.54
C PHE A 174 -15.94 -14.48 18.06
N SER A 175 -16.82 -15.45 18.31
CA SER A 175 -18.20 -15.17 18.77
C SER A 175 -18.22 -14.61 20.21
N LEU A 176 -17.41 -15.13 21.13
CA LEU A 176 -17.45 -14.69 22.54
C LEU A 176 -16.80 -13.32 22.79
N LYS A 177 -15.69 -12.99 22.10
CA LYS A 177 -14.99 -11.71 22.33
C LYS A 177 -15.73 -10.49 21.80
N MET A 178 -16.53 -10.64 20.74
CA MET A 178 -17.36 -9.54 20.22
C MET A 178 -18.57 -9.26 21.11
N ILE A 179 -19.17 -10.30 21.72
CA ILE A 179 -20.28 -10.12 22.66
C ILE A 179 -19.83 -9.37 23.91
N THR A 180 -18.60 -9.59 24.41
CA THR A 180 -18.08 -8.84 25.57
C THR A 180 -17.82 -7.36 25.27
N LEU A 181 -17.38 -7.00 24.06
CA LEU A 181 -17.12 -5.59 23.73
C LEU A 181 -18.41 -4.77 23.59
N LEU A 182 -19.52 -5.43 23.24
CA LEU A 182 -20.80 -4.76 23.01
C LEU A 182 -21.46 -4.19 24.27
N LEU A 183 -21.21 -4.80 25.43
CA LEU A 183 -21.82 -4.35 26.68
C LEU A 183 -21.13 -3.12 27.28
N VAL A 184 -19.98 -2.68 26.76
CA VAL A 184 -19.11 -1.71 27.45
C VAL A 184 -19.10 -0.31 26.83
N THR A 185 -19.42 -0.12 25.55
CA THR A 185 -19.14 1.19 24.89
C THR A 185 -20.33 1.94 24.30
N GLY A 186 -21.56 1.42 24.27
CA GLY A 186 -22.71 2.20 23.77
C GLY A 186 -22.56 2.74 22.33
N CYS A 187 -21.58 2.23 21.57
CA CYS A 187 -21.35 2.62 20.19
C CYS A 187 -22.31 1.85 19.28
N VAL A 188 -23.05 2.60 18.47
CA VAL A 188 -23.87 2.08 17.38
C VAL A 188 -22.98 1.23 16.46
N TRP A 189 -23.39 -0.02 16.27
CA TRP A 189 -22.75 -0.98 15.40
C TRP A 189 -22.45 -0.38 14.02
N PHE A 190 -21.18 -0.37 13.63
CA PHE A 190 -20.87 -0.63 12.23
C PHE A 190 -21.27 -2.10 12.03
N GLU A 191 -22.36 -2.34 11.31
CA GLU A 191 -22.75 -3.69 10.90
C GLU A 191 -21.58 -4.29 10.10
N THR A 192 -20.74 -5.09 10.77
CA THR A 192 -19.83 -6.02 10.11
C THR A 192 -20.68 -7.15 9.56
N GLY A 193 -21.38 -6.86 8.45
CA GLY A 193 -22.06 -7.87 7.66
C GLY A 193 -21.05 -8.96 7.31
N MET A 194 -21.29 -10.16 7.83
CA MET A 194 -20.58 -11.37 7.45
C MET A 194 -20.70 -11.52 5.93
N GLY A 195 -19.62 -11.23 5.20
CA GLY A 195 -19.61 -11.19 3.73
C GLY A 195 -18.82 -10.05 3.09
N GLN A 196 -18.30 -9.10 3.87
CA GLN A 196 -17.44 -8.01 3.35
C GLN A 196 -16.11 -8.57 2.84
N GLY A 197 -15.68 -8.16 1.65
CA GLY A 197 -14.40 -8.61 1.11
C GLY A 197 -13.20 -7.93 1.78
N VAL A 198 -12.02 -8.01 1.19
CA VAL A 198 -10.80 -7.53 1.85
C VAL A 198 -10.85 -6.01 2.04
N PRO A 199 -10.89 -5.49 3.28
CA PRO A 199 -10.92 -4.05 3.51
C PRO A 199 -9.63 -3.38 2.99
N VAL A 200 -9.77 -2.19 2.44
CA VAL A 200 -8.66 -1.35 1.96
C VAL A 200 -8.64 -0.07 2.78
N VAL A 201 -7.46 0.36 3.22
CA VAL A 201 -7.23 1.64 3.88
C VAL A 201 -6.11 2.37 3.14
N GLY A 202 -6.32 3.64 2.81
CA GLY A 202 -5.29 4.53 2.30
C GLY A 202 -4.46 5.12 3.44
N LEU A 203 -3.13 5.15 3.29
CA LEU A 203 -2.22 5.82 4.22
C LEU A 203 -1.42 6.89 3.47
N VAL A 204 -1.57 8.15 3.86
CA VAL A 204 -0.92 9.29 3.19
C VAL A 204 0.27 9.79 4.00
N VAL A 205 1.43 9.88 3.34
CA VAL A 205 2.68 10.42 3.89
C VAL A 205 3.25 11.44 2.91
N GLU A 206 3.34 12.70 3.34
CA GLU A 206 3.76 13.84 2.51
C GLU A 206 2.81 14.04 1.30
N GLY A 207 3.28 13.99 0.06
CA GLY A 207 2.50 14.14 -1.16
C GLY A 207 2.53 15.50 -1.84
N GLY A 208 2.46 15.45 -3.18
CA GLY A 208 2.10 16.57 -4.04
C GLY A 208 0.60 16.62 -4.38
N PRO A 209 0.18 17.44 -5.35
CA PRO A 209 -1.23 17.59 -5.74
C PRO A 209 -1.93 16.28 -6.12
N ASN A 210 -1.21 15.34 -6.75
CA ASN A 210 -1.76 14.03 -7.13
C ASN A 210 -2.24 13.22 -5.91
N VAL A 211 -1.63 13.40 -4.74
CA VAL A 211 -2.08 12.75 -3.51
C VAL A 211 -3.44 13.30 -3.07
N ILE A 212 -3.68 14.61 -3.24
CA ILE A 212 -4.99 15.22 -2.93
C ILE A 212 -6.07 14.65 -3.86
N LEU A 213 -5.78 14.52 -5.15
CA LEU A 213 -6.69 13.90 -6.12
C LEU A 213 -6.98 12.44 -5.75
N MET A 214 -5.95 11.67 -5.39
CA MET A 214 -6.11 10.29 -4.95
C MET A 214 -6.98 10.20 -3.69
N VAL A 215 -6.76 11.05 -2.68
CA VAL A 215 -7.62 11.09 -1.48
C VAL A 215 -9.06 11.39 -1.85
N TRP A 216 -9.29 12.35 -2.74
CA TRP A 216 -10.63 12.67 -3.23
C TRP A 216 -11.30 11.49 -3.95
N GLU A 217 -10.56 10.75 -4.77
CA GLU A 217 -11.07 9.52 -5.42
C GLU A 217 -11.42 8.45 -4.39
N TYR A 218 -10.57 8.26 -3.37
CA TYR A 218 -10.79 7.28 -2.30
C TYR A 218 -12.09 7.54 -1.53
N VAL A 219 -12.32 8.79 -1.12
CA VAL A 219 -13.50 9.14 -0.31
C VAL A 219 -14.80 9.20 -1.11
N ARG A 220 -14.72 9.32 -2.45
CA ARG A 220 -15.89 9.31 -3.34
C ARG A 220 -16.22 7.93 -3.90
N ASP A 221 -15.37 6.94 -3.71
CA ASP A 221 -15.65 5.58 -4.15
C ASP A 221 -16.86 4.99 -3.41
N THR A 222 -17.45 3.94 -4.00
CA THR A 222 -18.57 3.20 -3.42
C THR A 222 -18.19 1.72 -3.32
N PRO A 223 -17.94 1.18 -2.11
CA PRO A 223 -17.87 1.88 -0.83
C PRO A 223 -16.65 2.79 -0.72
N ALA A 224 -16.74 3.84 0.11
CA ALA A 224 -15.65 4.77 0.34
C ALA A 224 -14.45 4.06 0.98
N VAL A 225 -13.24 4.43 0.55
CA VAL A 225 -12.00 3.91 1.13
C VAL A 225 -11.55 4.85 2.25
N PRO A 226 -11.45 4.40 3.51
CA PRO A 226 -10.96 5.23 4.59
C PRO A 226 -9.50 5.63 4.35
N VAL A 227 -9.17 6.90 4.65
CA VAL A 227 -7.82 7.46 4.47
C VAL A 227 -7.29 7.94 5.82
N VAL A 228 -6.09 7.47 6.17
CA VAL A 228 -5.30 7.93 7.32
C VAL A 228 -4.22 8.88 6.80
N VAL A 229 -4.19 10.11 7.33
CA VAL A 229 -3.20 11.12 6.96
C VAL A 229 -2.15 11.26 8.06
N CYS A 230 -0.88 11.09 7.71
CA CYS A 230 0.23 11.29 8.64
C CYS A 230 0.62 12.77 8.71
N GLU A 231 0.10 13.49 9.70
CA GLU A 231 0.50 14.86 9.99
C GLU A 231 1.99 14.96 10.40
N GLY A 232 2.62 16.09 10.06
CA GLY A 232 4.02 16.39 10.32
C GLY A 232 4.96 15.78 9.27
N THR A 233 4.40 15.30 8.15
CA THR A 233 5.16 14.70 7.04
C THR A 233 5.38 15.68 5.90
N GLY A 234 4.67 16.81 5.89
CA GLY A 234 4.84 17.90 4.94
C GLY A 234 3.78 17.95 3.82
N ARG A 235 3.75 19.08 3.12
CA ARG A 235 3.03 19.29 1.85
C ARG A 235 1.56 18.85 1.89
N ALA A 236 1.12 17.94 1.01
CA ALA A 236 -0.30 17.58 0.90
C ALA A 236 -0.86 16.98 2.19
N ALA A 237 -0.12 16.11 2.88
CA ALA A 237 -0.54 15.52 4.14
C ALA A 237 -0.82 16.57 5.22
N ASP A 238 0.09 17.53 5.40
CA ASP A 238 -0.09 18.58 6.42
C ASP A 238 -1.21 19.55 6.05
N LEU A 239 -1.39 19.86 4.76
CA LEU A 239 -2.50 20.67 4.28
C LEU A 239 -3.85 20.00 4.57
N LEU A 240 -3.99 18.71 4.24
CA LEU A 240 -5.20 17.93 4.51
C LEU A 240 -5.48 17.84 6.02
N ALA A 241 -4.46 17.58 6.84
CA ALA A 241 -4.60 17.52 8.29
C ALA A 241 -4.99 18.87 8.89
N PHE A 242 -4.39 19.96 8.42
CA PHE A 242 -4.69 21.32 8.88
C PHE A 242 -6.14 21.68 8.58
N ILE A 243 -6.60 21.50 7.34
CA ILE A 243 -7.97 21.82 6.94
C ILE A 243 -8.97 21.00 7.78
N HIS A 244 -8.76 19.68 7.90
CA HIS A 244 -9.65 18.81 8.65
C HIS A 244 -9.85 19.26 10.10
N LYS A 245 -8.77 19.67 10.78
CA LYS A 245 -8.84 20.18 12.17
C LYS A 245 -9.67 21.46 12.27
N HIS A 246 -9.43 22.43 11.39
CA HIS A 246 -10.10 23.73 11.47
C HIS A 246 -11.56 23.67 10.99
N THR A 247 -11.91 22.74 10.11
CA THR A 247 -13.32 22.50 9.76
C THR A 247 -14.09 21.79 10.88
N ALA A 248 -13.41 21.00 11.73
CA ALA A 248 -14.04 20.34 12.86
C ALA A 248 -14.27 21.29 14.05
N ASP A 249 -13.46 22.33 14.20
CA ASP A 249 -13.57 23.31 15.29
C ASP A 249 -14.66 24.38 15.06
N THR A 250 -15.29 24.40 13.88
CA THR A 250 -16.32 25.40 13.51
C THR A 250 -17.75 24.81 13.44
N GLY A 251 -17.96 23.63 14.02
CA GLY A 251 -19.24 22.90 14.01
C GLY A 251 -19.83 22.64 15.40
#